data_AF-A0A8C6G631-F1
#
_entry.id   AF-A0A8C6G631-F1
#
_cell.length_a   1.000
_cell.length_b   1.000
_cell.length_c   1.000
_cell.angle_alpha   90.00
_cell.angle_beta   90.00
_cell.angle_gamma   90.00
#
_symmetry.space_group_name_H-M   'P 1'
#
loop_
_entity.id
_entity.type
_entity.pdbx_description
1 polymer ?
#
loop_
_entity_poly.entity_id
_entity_poly.type
_entity_poly.pdbx_seq_one_letter_code
_entity_poly.pdbx_strand_id
1 'polypeptide(L)'
;MAVSFHGQSLRAHPSEGLCKVKKNSEESENIYILRPIFQQRFRPSVVKDCIHAVLKEELASTEYSPDEIPHLTKCLSEMIKDKLKELGYDLNKMVFTLTAQVLC
;
A
#
# COMPACT_ATOMS: atom_id res chain seq x y z
N MET A 1 10.47 -18.39 52.18
CA MET A 1 10.27 -19.60 51.35
C MET A 1 10.72 -19.27 49.94
N ALA A 2 11.85 -19.84 49.50
CA ALA A 2 12.38 -19.62 48.16
C ALA A 2 11.93 -20.78 47.27
N VAL A 3 11.17 -20.50 46.22
CA VAL A 3 10.76 -21.48 45.23
C VAL A 3 11.81 -21.53 44.13
N SER A 4 12.51 -22.66 44.02
CA SER A 4 13.38 -22.95 42.88
C SER A 4 12.51 -23.46 41.73
N PHE A 5 12.56 -22.78 40.59
CA PHE A 5 11.97 -23.28 39.34
C PHE A 5 13.09 -23.68 38.38
N HIS A 6 13.12 -24.97 38.08
CA HIS A 6 14.00 -25.59 37.08
C HIS A 6 13.30 -25.51 35.72
N GLY A 7 13.59 -24.47 34.94
CA GLY A 7 13.09 -24.30 33.58
C GLY A 7 14.04 -24.93 32.57
N GLN A 8 13.58 -25.97 31.87
CA GLN A 8 14.35 -26.71 30.87
C GLN A 8 14.60 -25.88 29.59
N SER A 9 15.78 -26.12 29.02
CA SER A 9 16.37 -25.50 27.84
C SER A 9 15.73 -25.99 26.54
N LEU A 10 15.35 -25.07 25.66
CA LEU A 10 15.11 -25.34 24.23
C LEU A 10 16.04 -24.45 23.41
N ARG A 11 16.90 -25.13 22.65
CA ARG A 11 18.02 -24.60 21.87
C ARG A 11 17.53 -23.62 20.81
N ALA A 12 18.13 -22.43 20.78
CA ALA A 12 18.02 -21.52 19.66
C ALA A 12 18.95 -21.97 18.52
N HIS A 13 18.39 -22.19 17.34
CA HIS A 13 19.12 -22.16 16.08
C HIS A 13 18.54 -21.01 15.25
N PRO A 14 19.33 -20.03 14.81
CA PRO A 14 18.85 -18.96 13.95
C PRO A 14 18.83 -19.50 12.50
N SER A 15 17.68 -19.41 11.83
CA SER A 15 17.62 -19.56 10.38
C SER A 15 17.05 -18.28 9.80
N GLU A 16 17.86 -17.72 8.93
CA GLU A 16 17.79 -16.39 8.36
C GLU A 16 16.64 -16.30 7.35
N GLY A 17 16.07 -15.10 7.25
CA GLY A 17 14.79 -14.85 6.60
C GLY A 17 14.78 -15.06 5.09
N LEU A 18 13.62 -15.49 4.61
CA LEU A 18 13.18 -15.23 3.25
C LEU A 18 11.66 -14.99 3.26
N CYS A 19 11.25 -13.77 2.94
CA CYS A 19 9.84 -13.43 2.68
C CYS A 19 9.39 -14.10 1.39
N LYS A 20 8.64 -15.19 1.49
CA LYS A 20 7.82 -15.69 0.38
C LYS A 20 6.36 -15.35 0.63
N VAL A 21 5.82 -14.49 -0.23
CA VAL A 21 4.38 -14.38 -0.45
C VAL A 21 3.87 -15.73 -0.96
N LYS A 22 2.97 -16.36 -0.19
CA LYS A 22 2.03 -17.35 -0.72
C LYS A 22 0.73 -17.32 0.09
N LYS A 23 -0.36 -17.45 -0.68
CA LYS A 23 -1.77 -17.26 -0.37
C LYS A 23 -2.34 -18.39 0.52
N ASN A 24 -2.96 -17.98 1.63
CA ASN A 24 -4.02 -18.58 2.48
C ASN A 24 -4.02 -20.08 2.81
N SER A 25 -3.87 -20.42 4.10
CA SER A 25 -4.68 -21.44 4.81
C SER A 25 -4.52 -21.29 6.33
N GLU A 26 -5.64 -21.01 7.00
CA GLU A 26 -6.02 -21.30 8.40
C GLU A 26 -4.93 -21.52 9.46
N GLU A 27 -4.76 -20.53 10.34
CA GLU A 27 -4.87 -20.66 11.80
C GLU A 27 -4.93 -19.25 12.38
N SER A 28 -6.08 -18.90 12.97
CA SER A 28 -6.31 -17.60 13.61
C SER A 28 -5.55 -17.52 14.93
N GLU A 29 -4.23 -17.44 14.86
CA GLU A 29 -3.45 -16.97 15.99
C GLU A 29 -3.64 -15.45 16.11
N ASN A 30 -3.71 -14.95 17.34
CA ASN A 30 -3.91 -13.54 17.63
C ASN A 30 -2.74 -12.69 17.11
N ILE A 31 -2.76 -12.31 15.83
CA ILE A 31 -1.76 -11.41 15.23
C ILE A 31 -2.18 -9.97 15.53
N TYR A 32 -2.25 -9.62 16.82
CA TYR A 32 -2.30 -8.21 17.21
C TYR A 32 -0.93 -7.60 16.89
N ILE A 33 -0.91 -6.74 15.87
CA ILE A 33 0.29 -6.01 15.47
C ILE A 33 0.53 -4.90 16.50
N LEU A 34 1.32 -5.20 17.54
CA LEU A 34 1.69 -4.23 18.58
C LEU A 34 2.72 -3.19 18.10
N ARG A 35 3.44 -3.48 17.00
CA ARG A 35 4.43 -2.59 16.39
C ARG A 35 4.06 -2.27 14.95
N PRO A 36 4.00 -0.98 14.55
CA PRO A 36 3.68 -0.61 13.18
C PRO A 36 4.63 -1.27 12.18
N ILE A 37 4.09 -1.97 11.19
CA ILE A 37 4.87 -2.61 10.13
C ILE A 37 5.49 -1.52 9.27
N PHE A 38 6.83 -1.44 9.25
CA PHE A 38 7.55 -0.36 8.56
C PHE A 38 7.35 -0.40 7.04
N GLN A 39 7.06 -1.58 6.47
CA GLN A 39 6.76 -1.75 5.05
C GLN A 39 5.38 -1.20 4.65
N GLN A 40 4.44 -1.06 5.59
CA GLN A 40 3.13 -0.41 5.38
C GLN A 40 3.17 1.11 5.62
N ARG A 41 4.36 1.68 5.89
CA ARG A 41 4.49 3.12 6.09
C ARG A 41 4.17 3.83 4.78
N PHE A 42 3.14 4.66 4.83
CA PHE A 42 2.80 5.56 3.75
C PHE A 42 4.00 6.47 3.44
N ARG A 43 4.49 6.44 2.20
CA ARG A 43 5.61 7.28 1.75
C ARG A 43 5.07 8.32 0.77
N PRO A 44 4.82 9.56 1.23
CA PRO A 44 4.25 10.61 0.39
C PRO A 44 5.07 10.85 -0.89
N SER A 45 6.40 10.74 -0.83
CA SER A 45 7.27 10.90 -2.00
C SER A 45 6.95 9.88 -3.10
N VAL A 46 6.89 8.60 -2.75
CA VAL A 46 6.61 7.51 -3.70
C VAL A 46 5.21 7.67 -4.29
N VAL A 47 4.23 8.01 -3.45
CA VAL A 47 2.84 8.21 -3.87
C VAL A 47 2.71 9.42 -4.78
N LYS A 48 3.38 10.53 -4.44
CA LYS A 48 3.44 11.74 -5.25
C LYS A 48 4.05 11.45 -6.63
N ASP A 49 5.20 10.79 -6.69
CA ASP A 49 5.88 10.48 -7.94
C ASP A 49 5.04 9.56 -8.82
N CYS A 50 4.39 8.55 -8.22
CA CYS A 50 3.45 7.67 -8.91
C CYS A 50 2.26 8.44 -9.51
N ILE A 51 1.61 9.30 -8.72
CA ILE A 51 0.48 10.12 -9.18
C ILE A 51 0.90 11.03 -10.34
N HIS A 52 2.06 11.71 -10.24
CA HIS A 52 2.56 12.58 -11.30
C HIS A 52 2.91 11.82 -12.58
N ALA A 53 3.49 10.62 -12.46
CA ALA A 53 3.82 9.80 -13.63
C ALA A 53 2.54 9.41 -14.39
N VAL A 54 1.54 8.88 -13.67
CA VAL A 54 0.25 8.48 -14.26
C VAL A 54 -0.48 9.67 -14.88
N LEU A 55 -0.56 10.80 -14.16
CA LEU A 55 -1.14 12.03 -14.70
C LEU A 55 -0.45 12.47 -15.99
N LYS A 56 0.88 12.46 -16.01
CA LYS A 56 1.65 12.94 -17.16
C LYS A 56 1.51 12.03 -18.37
N GLU A 57 1.48 10.72 -18.17
CA GLU A 57 1.35 9.72 -19.24
C GLU A 57 -0.02 9.81 -19.93
N GLU A 58 -1.10 9.79 -19.14
CA GLU A 58 -2.47 9.83 -19.68
C GLU A 58 -2.80 11.19 -20.30
N LEU A 59 -2.45 12.29 -19.61
CA LEU A 59 -2.77 13.64 -20.06
C LEU A 59 -1.86 14.12 -21.20
N ALA A 60 -0.69 13.51 -21.43
CA ALA A 60 0.14 13.86 -22.58
C ALA A 60 -0.53 13.51 -23.92
N SER A 61 -1.45 12.55 -23.91
CA SER A 61 -2.09 11.99 -25.11
C SER A 61 -3.49 12.56 -25.36
N THR A 62 -4.03 13.35 -24.44
CA THR A 62 -5.43 13.79 -24.46
C THR A 62 -5.55 15.31 -24.47
N GLU A 63 -6.31 15.81 -25.43
CA GLU A 63 -6.73 17.22 -25.46
C GLU A 63 -7.92 17.43 -24.52
N TYR A 64 -8.00 18.63 -23.93
CA TYR A 64 -9.08 18.98 -23.01
C TYR A 64 -10.42 18.98 -23.77
N SER A 65 -11.33 18.06 -23.44
CA SER A 65 -12.70 18.03 -23.95
C SER A 65 -13.71 17.95 -22.80
N PRO A 66 -14.64 18.92 -22.67
CA PRO A 66 -15.56 19.02 -21.53
C PRO A 66 -16.44 17.78 -21.33
N ASP A 67 -16.76 17.05 -22.40
CA ASP A 67 -17.55 15.82 -22.36
C ASP A 67 -16.74 14.60 -21.87
N GLU A 68 -15.45 14.54 -22.20
CA GLU A 68 -14.59 13.39 -21.94
C GLU A 68 -13.85 13.48 -20.59
N ILE A 69 -13.60 14.69 -20.08
CA ILE A 69 -12.91 14.91 -18.79
C ILE A 69 -13.56 14.21 -17.60
N PRO A 70 -14.90 14.23 -17.39
CA PRO A 70 -15.47 13.51 -16.24
C PRO A 70 -15.19 12.01 -16.32
N HIS A 71 -15.23 11.44 -17.53
CA HIS A 71 -14.89 10.04 -17.76
C HIS A 71 -13.40 9.76 -17.54
N LEU A 72 -12.53 10.59 -18.14
CA LEU A 72 -11.08 10.49 -18.02
C LEU A 72 -10.62 10.63 -16.56
N THR A 73 -11.17 11.60 -15.83
CA THR A 73 -10.87 11.82 -14.40
C THR A 73 -11.25 10.61 -13.55
N LYS A 74 -12.41 10.00 -13.83
CA LYS A 74 -12.83 8.78 -13.15
C LYS A 74 -11.87 7.63 -13.45
N CYS A 75 -11.55 7.40 -14.72
CA CYS A 75 -10.62 6.34 -15.13
C CYS A 75 -9.23 6.51 -14.48
N LEU A 76 -8.73 7.75 -14.45
CA LEU A 76 -7.47 8.09 -13.82
C LEU A 76 -7.48 7.79 -12.31
N SER A 77 -8.60 8.09 -11.63
CA SER A 77 -8.73 7.81 -10.20
C SER A 77 -8.69 6.30 -9.89
N GLU A 78 -9.29 5.49 -10.75
CA GLU A 78 -9.30 4.03 -10.63
C GLU A 78 -7.90 3.47 -10.89
N MET A 79 -7.23 3.93 -11.93
CA MET A 79 -5.87 3.51 -12.26
C MET A 79 -4.85 3.88 -11.18
N ILE A 80 -4.89 5.12 -10.65
CA ILE A 80 -4.03 5.54 -9.54
C ILE A 80 -4.26 4.64 -8.32
N LYS A 81 -5.53 4.35 -8.00
CA LYS A 81 -5.88 3.47 -6.88
C LYS A 81 -5.27 2.07 -7.07
N ASP A 82 -5.35 1.50 -8.26
CA ASP A 82 -4.83 0.16 -8.52
C ASP A 82 -3.29 0.12 -8.49
N LYS A 83 -2.61 1.14 -9.02
CA LYS A 83 -1.14 1.28 -8.89
C LYS A 83 -0.69 1.37 -7.43
N LEU A 84 -1.44 2.07 -6.59
CA LEU A 84 -1.11 2.17 -5.18
C LEU A 84 -1.37 0.87 -4.40
N LYS A 85 -2.35 0.07 -4.82
CA LYS A 85 -2.53 -1.29 -4.28
C LYS A 85 -1.35 -2.19 -4.61
N GLU A 86 -0.86 -2.16 -5.86
CA GLU A 86 0.33 -2.92 -6.28
C GLU A 86 1.58 -2.56 -5.45
N LEU A 87 1.70 -1.29 -5.05
CA LEU A 87 2.78 -0.80 -4.19
C LEU A 87 2.63 -1.19 -2.71
N GLY A 88 1.58 -1.93 -2.34
CA GLY A 88 1.37 -2.46 -0.99
C GLY A 88 0.63 -1.50 -0.04
N TYR A 89 -0.03 -0.47 -0.57
CA TYR A 89 -0.80 0.49 0.22
C TYR A 89 -2.30 0.14 0.36
N ASP A 90 -2.73 -1.08 -0.01
CA ASP A 90 -4.14 -1.52 -0.05
C ASP A 90 -4.87 -1.45 1.32
N LEU A 91 -4.14 -1.55 2.43
CA LEU A 91 -4.70 -1.54 3.78
C LEU A 91 -4.95 -0.14 4.33
N ASN A 92 -4.53 0.90 3.59
CA ASN A 92 -4.73 2.28 3.98
C ASN A 92 -6.05 2.77 3.39
N LYS A 93 -6.91 3.38 4.20
CA LYS A 93 -8.05 4.15 3.67
C LYS A 93 -7.51 5.32 2.86
N MET A 94 -7.62 5.22 1.54
CA MET A 94 -7.19 6.26 0.62
C MET A 94 -8.36 7.11 0.15
N VAL A 95 -8.15 8.43 0.15
CA VAL A 95 -9.05 9.39 -0.45
C VAL A 95 -8.21 10.28 -1.36
N PHE A 96 -8.59 10.35 -2.63
CA PHE A 96 -7.96 11.23 -3.62
C PHE A 96 -8.97 12.22 -4.14
N THR A 97 -8.52 13.44 -4.42
CA THR A 97 -9.32 14.49 -5.05
C THR A 97 -8.60 14.92 -6.31
N LEU A 98 -9.29 14.80 -7.45
CA LEU A 98 -8.82 15.29 -8.74
C LEU A 98 -9.59 16.56 -9.07
N THR A 99 -8.86 17.63 -9.39
CA THR A 99 -9.44 18.91 -9.80
C THR A 99 -8.94 19.22 -11.21
N ALA A 100 -9.83 19.15 -12.19
CA ALA A 100 -9.57 19.67 -13.53
C ALA A 100 -9.86 21.18 -13.51
N GLN A 101 -8.82 22.00 -13.74
CA GLN A 101 -8.96 23.44 -13.89
C GLN A 101 -8.75 23.79 -15.36
N VAL A 102 -9.75 24.42 -15.97
CA VAL A 102 -9.61 25.02 -17.30
C VAL A 102 -8.86 26.32 -17.09
N LEU A 103 -7.64 26.40 -17.59
CA LEU A 103 -6.91 27.66 -17.65
C LEU A 103 -7.34 28.36 -18.95
N CYS A 104 -8.50 29.04 -18.90
CA CYS A 104 -8.90 30.01 -19.92
C CYS A 104 -8.19 31.35 -19.68
#